data_AF-A0A6A5WB96-F1
#
_entry.id   AF-A0A6A5WB96-F1
#
_cell.length_a   1.000
_cell.length_b   1.000
_cell.length_c   1.000
_cell.angle_alpha   90.00
_cell.angle_beta   90.00
_cell.angle_gamma   90.00
#
_symmetry.space_group_name_H-M   'P 1'
#
loop_
_entity.id
_entity.type
_entity.pdbx_description
1 polymer ?
#
loop_
_entity_poly.entity_id
_entity_poly.type
_entity_poly.pdbx_seq_one_letter_code
_entity_poly.pdbx_strand_id
1 'polypeptide(L)'
;MLSLALLALLPVSTAHFVLTWPTNRGFDDAKSTNFPCGGFDSVKTPRTDFPLTGGPIQLDMHHTQTNIEVLLSIGSDPGSNYNLVLRRTFAQEGLGDFCAGEVSIPAGLNITSGTLATIQVVSNGDPDGGLYQCADVTLVDTPLSTADYNSHCKNGTGVKVTSENIQGNPNETTTETTPSASSSGTGTGTGTASSSTSTPGLAVHATAASWLFGAVGVAGLALL
;
A
#
# COMPACT_ATOMS: atom_id res chain seq x y z
N MET A 1 3.92 37.80 -35.96
CA MET A 1 3.99 37.54 -34.51
C MET A 1 3.97 36.04 -34.32
N LEU A 2 5.01 35.46 -33.72
CA LEU A 2 5.11 34.01 -33.51
C LEU A 2 5.34 33.77 -32.02
N SER A 3 4.26 33.53 -31.28
CA SER A 3 4.33 33.26 -29.85
C SER A 3 4.87 31.86 -29.62
N LEU A 4 6.09 31.77 -29.09
CA LEU A 4 6.70 30.52 -28.68
C LEU A 4 6.03 30.04 -27.38
N ALA A 5 5.08 29.11 -27.49
CA ALA A 5 4.46 28.48 -26.34
C ALA A 5 5.45 27.49 -25.70
N LEU A 6 6.14 27.94 -24.65
CA LEU A 6 7.05 27.10 -23.87
C LEU A 6 6.21 26.17 -22.97
N LEU A 7 5.98 24.93 -23.42
CA LEU A 7 5.43 23.89 -22.56
C LEU A 7 6.44 23.59 -21.45
N ALA A 8 6.17 24.09 -20.25
CA ALA A 8 6.89 23.69 -19.06
C ALA A 8 6.51 22.25 -18.72
N LEU A 9 7.42 21.30 -18.93
CA LEU A 9 7.30 19.97 -18.33
C LEU A 9 7.53 20.14 -16.83
N LEU A 10 6.44 20.28 -16.08
CA LEU A 10 6.47 20.14 -14.64
C LEU A 10 6.89 18.70 -14.31
N PRO A 11 7.93 18.47 -13.49
CA PRO A 11 8.23 17.12 -13.03
C PRO A 11 7.05 16.64 -12.17
N VAL A 12 6.49 15.49 -12.52
CA VAL A 12 5.57 14.78 -11.63
C VAL A 12 6.42 14.30 -10.45
N SER A 13 6.28 14.97 -9.31
CA SER A 13 6.95 14.62 -8.07
C SER A 13 6.22 13.43 -7.46
N THR A 14 6.63 12.23 -7.84
CA THR A 14 6.06 10.98 -7.34
C THR A 14 6.43 10.77 -5.87
N ALA A 15 5.46 10.39 -5.03
CA ALA A 15 5.61 10.37 -3.57
C ALA A 15 6.39 9.16 -3.00
N HIS A 16 7.46 8.75 -3.68
CA HIS A 16 8.17 7.51 -3.38
C HIS A 16 8.90 7.51 -2.02
N PHE A 17 9.12 6.30 -1.53
CA PHE A 17 9.95 6.00 -0.37
C PHE A 17 10.69 4.68 -0.63
N VAL A 18 11.73 4.38 0.14
CA VAL A 18 12.39 3.07 0.17
C VAL A 18 12.39 2.52 1.60
N LEU A 19 11.84 1.33 1.80
CA LEU A 19 11.96 0.61 3.08
C LEU A 19 13.38 0.04 3.19
N THR A 20 14.20 0.55 4.11
CA THR A 20 15.61 0.14 4.24
C THR A 20 15.84 -0.80 5.43
N TRP A 21 15.03 -0.72 6.49
CA TRP A 21 15.00 -1.72 7.55
C TRP A 21 13.58 -1.93 8.13
N PRO A 22 13.12 -3.17 8.36
CA PRO A 22 13.72 -4.44 7.94
C PRO A 22 13.93 -4.51 6.44
N THR A 23 14.86 -5.35 5.99
CA THR A 23 15.33 -5.31 4.58
C THR A 23 14.16 -5.54 3.63
N ASN A 24 13.88 -4.58 2.72
CA ASN A 24 12.81 -4.74 1.74
C ASN A 24 12.98 -6.01 0.89
N ARG A 25 11.86 -6.53 0.39
CA ARG A 25 11.78 -7.63 -0.55
C ARG A 25 12.40 -7.24 -1.91
N GLY A 26 12.16 -6.01 -2.33
CA GLY A 26 12.80 -5.32 -3.45
C GLY A 26 12.21 -3.91 -3.61
N PHE A 27 12.75 -3.14 -4.55
CA PHE A 27 12.21 -1.84 -4.94
C PHE A 27 12.41 -1.59 -6.44
N ASP A 28 11.37 -1.06 -7.09
CA ASP A 28 11.32 -0.63 -8.49
C ASP A 28 10.25 0.47 -8.56
N ASP A 29 10.70 1.69 -8.85
CA ASP A 29 9.92 2.93 -8.85
C ASP A 29 8.62 2.79 -9.66
N ALA A 30 8.72 2.20 -10.85
CA ALA A 30 7.61 2.04 -11.80
C ALA A 30 6.60 0.95 -11.40
N LYS A 31 6.88 0.17 -10.35
CA LYS A 31 6.01 -0.89 -9.82
C LYS A 31 5.54 -0.62 -8.40
N SER A 32 5.95 0.48 -7.78
CA SER A 32 5.65 0.82 -6.39
C SER A 32 4.15 0.83 -6.08
N THR A 33 3.30 1.17 -7.05
CA THR A 33 1.83 1.13 -6.98
C THR A 33 1.21 -0.27 -7.04
N ASN A 34 1.97 -1.30 -7.41
CA ASN A 34 1.48 -2.68 -7.52
C ASN A 34 1.34 -3.32 -6.13
N PHE A 35 0.15 -3.23 -5.54
CA PHE A 35 -0.23 -3.97 -4.35
C PHE A 35 0.00 -5.49 -4.54
N PRO A 36 0.52 -6.22 -3.54
CA PRO A 36 0.78 -5.78 -2.17
C PRO A 36 2.21 -5.32 -1.88
N CYS A 37 3.18 -5.61 -2.75
CA CYS A 37 4.61 -5.48 -2.41
C CYS A 37 5.42 -4.74 -3.48
N GLY A 38 4.81 -3.77 -4.18
CA GLY A 38 5.47 -3.02 -5.24
C GLY A 38 5.84 -3.89 -6.45
N GLY A 39 5.04 -4.92 -6.73
CA GLY A 39 5.32 -5.92 -7.77
C GLY A 39 6.42 -6.93 -7.42
N PHE A 40 6.89 -6.97 -6.16
CA PHE A 40 7.80 -8.01 -5.65
C PHE A 40 6.98 -9.11 -4.96
N ASP A 41 6.42 -10.01 -5.76
CA ASP A 41 5.51 -11.05 -5.24
C ASP A 41 6.26 -12.19 -4.52
N SER A 42 7.48 -12.51 -4.97
CA SER A 42 8.31 -13.58 -4.39
C SER A 42 8.96 -13.17 -3.06
N VAL A 43 8.67 -13.93 -2.01
CA VAL A 43 9.28 -13.82 -0.67
C VAL A 43 10.81 -13.79 -0.73
N LYS A 44 11.42 -12.81 -0.05
CA LYS A 44 12.88 -12.67 0.05
C LYS A 44 13.46 -13.61 1.09
N THR A 45 14.62 -14.18 0.75
CA THR A 45 15.46 -15.00 1.63
C THR A 45 16.90 -14.49 1.55
N PRO A 46 17.64 -14.36 2.68
CA PRO A 46 17.18 -14.56 4.05
C PRO A 46 16.12 -13.54 4.49
N ARG A 47 15.28 -13.96 5.44
CA ARG A 47 14.35 -13.09 6.16
C ARG A 47 15.12 -12.27 7.20
N THR A 48 14.63 -11.08 7.55
CA THR A 48 15.21 -10.27 8.64
C THR A 48 14.62 -10.71 9.98
N ASP A 49 15.45 -10.97 10.99
CA ASP A 49 14.93 -11.23 12.33
C ASP A 49 14.35 -9.94 12.93
N PHE A 50 13.08 -9.99 13.35
CA PHE A 50 12.34 -8.85 13.90
C PHE A 50 11.81 -9.19 15.29
N PRO A 51 12.15 -8.43 16.35
CA PRO A 51 11.73 -8.78 17.70
C PRO A 51 10.21 -8.72 17.89
N LEU A 52 9.66 -9.69 18.63
CA LEU A 52 8.26 -9.69 19.05
C LEU A 52 7.92 -8.50 19.96
N THR A 53 8.90 -8.00 20.72
CA THR A 53 8.80 -6.76 21.51
C THR A 53 8.63 -5.52 20.63
N GLY A 54 9.15 -5.56 19.40
CA GLY A 54 9.18 -4.46 18.45
C GLY A 54 10.58 -4.15 17.94
N GLY A 55 10.62 -3.41 16.83
CA GLY A 55 11.83 -2.92 16.19
C GLY A 55 11.53 -1.66 15.37
N PRO A 56 12.55 -0.95 14.88
CA PRO A 56 12.34 0.23 14.06
C PRO A 56 11.72 -0.12 12.70
N ILE A 57 11.11 0.85 12.03
CA ILE A 57 10.87 0.80 10.59
C ILE A 57 11.61 1.99 10.00
N GLN A 58 12.70 1.72 9.28
CA GLN A 58 13.53 2.72 8.63
C GLN A 58 13.11 2.88 7.18
N LEU A 59 12.77 4.10 6.82
CA LEU A 59 12.45 4.53 5.47
C LEU A 59 13.49 5.56 4.99
N ASP A 60 13.63 5.67 3.68
CA ASP A 60 14.23 6.81 2.99
C ASP A 60 13.10 7.50 2.20
N MET A 61 12.77 8.74 2.56
CA MET A 61 11.58 9.45 2.08
C MET A 61 11.94 10.40 0.94
N HIS A 62 11.37 10.19 -0.25
CA HIS A 62 11.63 11.03 -1.44
C HIS A 62 10.51 12.03 -1.72
N HIS A 63 9.51 12.11 -0.84
CA HIS A 63 8.46 13.12 -0.86
C HIS A 63 8.50 14.07 0.33
N THR A 64 8.02 15.30 0.16
CA THR A 64 8.07 16.32 1.22
C THR A 64 7.07 16.09 2.33
N GLN A 65 5.89 15.52 2.03
CA GLN A 65 4.87 15.11 3.00
C GLN A 65 4.16 13.83 2.56
N THR A 66 4.04 12.86 3.45
CA THR A 66 3.50 11.52 3.16
C THR A 66 2.71 10.96 4.34
N ASN A 67 1.51 10.43 4.08
CA ASN A 67 0.77 9.57 4.99
C ASN A 67 1.31 8.14 4.89
N ILE A 68 1.60 7.50 6.03
CA ILE A 68 2.23 6.18 6.11
C ILE A 68 1.48 5.29 7.10
N GLU A 69 1.25 4.03 6.75
CA GLU A 69 0.69 2.98 7.61
C GLU A 69 1.62 1.75 7.59
N VAL A 70 1.74 1.06 8.72
CA VAL A 70 2.53 -0.17 8.85
C VAL A 70 1.61 -1.33 9.23
N LEU A 71 1.56 -2.33 8.35
CA LEU A 71 0.73 -3.52 8.44
C LEU A 71 1.60 -4.78 8.57
N LEU A 72 1.01 -5.87 9.05
CA LEU A 72 1.62 -7.19 9.17
C LEU A 72 0.67 -8.26 8.60
N SER A 73 1.27 -9.28 7.99
CA SER A 73 0.62 -10.57 7.77
C SER A 73 1.47 -11.69 8.36
N ILE A 74 0.82 -12.69 8.96
CA ILE A 74 1.47 -13.88 9.52
C ILE A 74 1.45 -15.01 8.49
N GLY A 75 2.59 -15.64 8.26
CA GLY A 75 2.74 -16.74 7.31
C GLY A 75 4.05 -16.71 6.55
N SER A 76 4.38 -17.84 5.91
CA SER A 76 5.57 -17.99 5.06
C SER A 76 5.47 -17.25 3.72
N ASP A 77 4.25 -17.09 3.22
CA ASP A 77 3.89 -16.34 2.02
C ASP A 77 2.42 -15.89 2.17
N PRO A 78 2.16 -14.60 2.47
CA PRO A 78 0.81 -14.13 2.82
C PRO A 78 -0.05 -13.76 1.60
N GLY A 79 0.52 -13.70 0.39
CA GLY A 79 -0.14 -13.05 -0.75
C GLY A 79 -0.58 -11.62 -0.40
N SER A 80 -1.88 -11.35 -0.47
CA SER A 80 -2.52 -10.06 -0.20
C SER A 80 -3.02 -9.84 1.24
N ASN A 81 -2.84 -10.79 2.16
CA ASN A 81 -3.58 -10.85 3.43
C ASN A 81 -3.00 -9.96 4.57
N TYR A 82 -2.84 -8.66 4.34
CA TYR A 82 -2.34 -7.71 5.35
C TYR A 82 -3.48 -7.14 6.19
N ASN A 83 -3.74 -7.77 7.34
CA ASN A 83 -4.92 -7.49 8.17
C ASN A 83 -4.59 -7.06 9.62
N LEU A 84 -3.32 -7.06 10.01
CA LEU A 84 -2.88 -6.63 11.34
C LEU A 84 -2.22 -5.26 11.24
N VAL A 85 -2.81 -4.24 11.86
CA VAL A 85 -2.21 -2.89 11.90
C VAL A 85 -1.18 -2.84 13.02
N LEU A 86 0.09 -2.59 12.67
CA LEU A 86 1.17 -2.37 13.64
C LEU A 86 1.27 -0.89 14.04
N ARG A 87 1.17 0.00 13.04
CA ARG A 87 1.09 1.45 13.26
C ARG A 87 0.07 2.05 12.29
N ARG A 88 -1.03 2.58 12.84
CA ARG A 88 -2.07 3.29 12.06
C ARG A 88 -1.49 4.46 11.29
N THR A 89 -2.17 4.84 10.21
CA THR A 89 -1.87 6.01 9.39
C THR A 89 -1.40 7.22 10.22
N PHE A 90 -0.21 7.71 9.90
CA PHE A 90 0.41 8.90 10.46
C PHE A 90 0.98 9.75 9.32
N ALA A 91 0.96 11.08 9.48
CA ALA A 91 1.56 12.00 8.53
C ALA A 91 3.03 12.24 8.91
N GLN A 92 3.90 12.13 7.93
CA GLN A 92 5.32 12.42 7.99
C GLN A 92 5.65 13.59 7.06
N GLU A 93 6.59 14.45 7.46
CA GLU A 93 7.12 15.55 6.67
C GLU A 93 8.64 15.51 6.68
N GLY A 94 9.26 15.81 5.54
CA GLY A 94 10.71 15.91 5.34
C GLY A 94 11.29 14.79 4.46
N LEU A 95 12.42 15.08 3.82
CA LEU A 95 13.11 14.16 2.90
C LEU A 95 14.26 13.40 3.60
N GLY A 96 14.61 12.24 3.05
CA GLY A 96 15.73 11.40 3.47
C GLY A 96 15.37 10.40 4.58
N ASP A 97 16.39 9.97 5.34
CA ASP A 97 16.26 9.00 6.44
C ASP A 97 15.11 9.37 7.40
N PHE A 98 14.14 8.48 7.56
CA PHE A 98 13.07 8.59 8.55
C PHE A 98 12.87 7.26 9.28
N CYS A 99 12.98 7.28 10.61
CA CYS A 99 12.65 6.14 11.46
C CYS A 99 11.25 6.32 12.05
N ALA A 100 10.35 5.39 11.76
CA ALA A 100 8.97 5.38 12.24
C ALA A 100 8.82 4.94 13.72
N GLY A 101 9.92 4.93 14.49
CA GLY A 101 9.96 4.51 15.90
C GLY A 101 9.86 3.00 16.11
N GLU A 102 9.76 2.60 17.37
CA GLU A 102 9.61 1.20 17.77
C GLU A 102 8.18 0.72 17.44
N VAL A 103 8.07 -0.19 16.47
CA VAL A 103 6.82 -0.78 16.00
C VAL A 103 6.70 -2.19 16.58
N SER A 104 5.79 -2.38 17.54
CA SER A 104 5.60 -3.62 18.28
C SER A 104 4.55 -4.54 17.65
N ILE A 105 4.69 -5.85 17.88
CA ILE A 105 3.71 -6.85 17.45
C ILE A 105 2.53 -6.84 18.45
N PRO A 106 1.25 -6.75 18.02
CA PRO A 106 0.12 -6.72 18.93
C PRO A 106 0.04 -7.97 19.83
N ALA A 107 -0.14 -7.73 21.13
CA ALA A 107 -0.35 -8.79 22.11
C ALA A 107 -1.67 -9.57 21.85
N GLY A 108 -1.72 -10.84 22.28
CA GLY A 108 -2.88 -11.71 22.11
C GLY A 108 -2.92 -12.46 20.76
N LEU A 109 -2.12 -12.05 19.78
CA LEU A 109 -1.76 -12.90 18.66
C LEU A 109 -0.95 -14.09 19.20
N ASN A 110 -1.40 -15.31 18.94
CA ASN A 110 -0.79 -16.54 19.48
C ASN A 110 0.47 -16.92 18.68
N ILE A 111 1.46 -16.02 18.71
CA ILE A 111 2.70 -16.04 17.93
C ILE A 111 3.86 -16.45 18.84
N THR A 112 4.80 -17.22 18.31
CA THR A 112 6.05 -17.60 19.00
C THR A 112 7.26 -17.23 18.15
N SER A 113 8.45 -17.17 18.77
CA SER A 113 9.71 -17.05 18.05
C SER A 113 9.87 -18.13 16.96
N GLY A 114 10.43 -17.75 15.81
CA GLY A 114 10.47 -18.54 14.59
C GLY A 114 9.24 -18.40 13.68
N THR A 115 8.19 -17.67 14.10
CA THR A 115 7.02 -17.41 13.23
C THR A 115 7.41 -16.54 12.04
N LEU A 116 7.16 -17.04 10.83
CA LEU A 116 7.38 -16.26 9.61
C LEU A 116 6.25 -15.25 9.42
N ALA A 117 6.59 -14.02 9.02
CA ALA A 117 5.63 -12.95 8.78
C ALA A 117 6.15 -11.98 7.71
N THR A 118 5.29 -11.11 7.20
CA THR A 118 5.69 -10.04 6.27
C THR A 118 5.14 -8.72 6.78
N ILE A 119 6.03 -7.75 6.98
CA ILE A 119 5.65 -6.37 7.28
C ILE A 119 5.42 -5.66 5.95
N GLN A 120 4.29 -4.97 5.80
CA GLN A 120 4.00 -4.10 4.67
C GLN A 120 3.99 -2.65 5.16
N VAL A 121 4.70 -1.78 4.45
CA VAL A 121 4.59 -0.33 4.59
C VAL A 121 3.78 0.17 3.41
N VAL A 122 2.73 0.93 3.71
CA VAL A 122 1.85 1.58 2.75
C VAL A 122 2.06 3.09 2.87
N SER A 123 2.22 3.79 1.76
CA SER A 123 2.10 5.24 1.71
C SER A 123 1.01 5.68 0.75
N ASN A 124 0.58 6.94 0.83
CA ASN A 124 -0.17 7.55 -0.27
C ASN A 124 0.76 7.77 -1.47
N GLY A 125 0.18 7.76 -2.67
CA GLY A 125 0.78 8.30 -3.88
C GLY A 125 0.54 9.82 -3.99
N ASP A 126 1.15 10.43 -4.99
CA ASP A 126 0.85 11.79 -5.44
C ASP A 126 0.60 11.72 -6.96
N PRO A 127 -0.56 12.18 -7.46
CA PRO A 127 -1.63 12.85 -6.70
C PRO A 127 -2.59 11.89 -5.97
N ASP A 128 -2.64 10.62 -6.36
CA ASP A 128 -3.63 9.64 -5.88
C ASP A 128 -3.08 8.20 -5.76
N GLY A 129 -3.88 7.31 -5.19
CA GLY A 129 -3.52 5.92 -4.93
C GLY A 129 -2.49 5.78 -3.81
N GLY A 130 -1.71 4.69 -3.87
CA GLY A 130 -0.83 4.29 -2.79
C GLY A 130 0.37 3.49 -3.28
N LEU A 131 1.43 3.48 -2.47
CA LEU A 131 2.72 2.88 -2.78
C LEU A 131 3.06 1.86 -1.71
N TYR A 132 3.63 0.73 -2.14
CA TYR A 132 3.69 -0.49 -1.35
C TYR A 132 5.09 -1.09 -1.32
N GLN A 133 5.61 -1.35 -0.13
CA GLN A 133 6.82 -2.15 0.06
C GLN A 133 6.63 -3.15 1.18
N CYS A 134 7.26 -4.31 1.02
CA CYS A 134 7.21 -5.40 1.99
C CYS A 134 8.62 -5.74 2.48
N ALA A 135 8.74 -6.16 3.74
CA ALA A 135 9.92 -6.83 4.26
C ALA A 135 9.52 -8.18 4.88
N ASP A 136 10.20 -9.24 4.44
CA ASP A 136 9.99 -10.58 4.94
C ASP A 136 10.79 -10.81 6.22
N VAL A 137 10.10 -11.13 7.31
CA VAL A 137 10.69 -11.24 8.64
C VAL A 137 10.52 -12.63 9.26
N THR A 138 11.41 -12.97 10.17
CA THR A 138 11.23 -14.03 11.16
C THR A 138 10.99 -13.34 12.49
N LEU A 139 9.86 -13.58 13.14
CA LEU A 139 9.58 -13.00 14.45
C LEU A 139 10.40 -13.74 15.50
N VAL A 140 11.11 -13.02 16.37
CA VAL A 140 12.03 -13.60 17.37
C VAL A 140 11.80 -13.04 18.78
N ASP A 141 12.11 -13.83 19.81
CA ASP A 141 12.08 -13.38 21.21
C ASP A 141 13.25 -12.43 21.55
N THR A 142 14.34 -12.47 20.77
CA THR A 142 15.55 -11.69 21.01
C THR A 142 15.32 -10.22 20.62
N PRO A 143 15.40 -9.26 21.56
CA PRO A 143 15.36 -7.84 21.23
C PRO A 143 16.63 -7.42 20.47
N LEU A 144 16.52 -6.38 19.65
CA LEU A 144 17.70 -5.71 19.08
C LEU A 144 18.58 -5.16 20.20
N SER A 145 19.90 -5.19 20.02
CA SER A 145 20.76 -4.41 20.90
C SER A 145 20.53 -2.92 20.66
N THR A 146 20.84 -2.07 21.65
CA THR A 146 20.76 -0.61 21.49
C THR A 146 21.63 -0.10 20.33
N ALA A 147 22.74 -0.78 20.03
CA ALA A 147 23.59 -0.45 18.89
C ALA A 147 22.91 -0.78 17.55
N ASP A 148 22.31 -1.96 17.44
CA ASP A 148 21.60 -2.40 16.21
C ASP A 148 20.38 -1.52 15.96
N TYR A 149 19.57 -1.27 16.99
CA TYR A 149 18.42 -0.35 16.93
C TYR A 149 18.86 1.03 16.42
N ASN A 150 19.89 1.64 17.01
CA ASN A 150 20.39 2.95 16.59
C ASN A 150 21.02 2.94 15.18
N SER A 151 21.53 1.79 14.72
CA SER A 151 22.05 1.63 13.36
C SER A 151 20.92 1.61 12.31
N HIS A 152 19.74 1.14 12.72
CA HIS A 152 18.52 0.96 11.92
C HIS A 152 17.39 1.93 12.28
N CYS A 153 17.68 2.98 13.06
CA CYS A 153 16.71 4.02 13.41
C CYS A 153 17.38 5.39 13.40
N LYS A 154 17.31 6.05 12.25
CA LYS A 154 17.92 7.35 11.94
C LYS A 154 16.89 8.29 11.37
N ASN A 155 17.00 9.55 11.76
CA ASN A 155 16.19 10.65 11.26
C ASN A 155 17.12 11.70 10.66
N GLY A 156 16.83 12.11 9.43
CA GLY A 156 17.50 13.20 8.72
C GLY A 156 17.18 14.57 9.32
N THR A 157 17.76 15.62 8.73
CA THR A 157 17.44 16.99 9.17
C THR A 157 16.07 17.42 8.65
N GLY A 158 15.18 17.83 9.55
CA GLY A 158 13.85 18.33 9.20
C GLY A 158 12.76 17.27 9.07
N VAL A 159 13.10 15.98 9.17
CA VAL A 159 12.08 14.91 9.20
C VAL A 159 11.31 14.91 10.53
N LYS A 160 9.99 14.77 10.47
CA LYS A 160 9.13 14.66 11.67
C LYS A 160 7.80 13.97 11.34
N VAL A 161 7.18 13.42 12.37
CA VAL A 161 5.75 13.07 12.36
C VAL A 161 4.94 14.33 12.67
N THR A 162 3.95 14.66 11.86
CA THR A 162 3.11 15.87 12.00
C THR A 162 1.69 15.56 12.51
N SER A 163 1.22 14.31 12.36
CA SER A 163 -0.06 13.83 12.91
C SER A 163 -0.04 12.31 13.03
N GLU A 164 -0.79 11.75 13.99
CA GLU A 164 -0.86 10.31 14.25
C GLU A 164 -2.31 9.82 14.36
N ASN A 165 -2.51 8.51 14.16
CA ASN A 165 -3.82 7.84 14.28
C ASN A 165 -4.91 8.45 13.37
N ILE A 166 -4.49 8.91 12.19
CA ILE A 166 -5.38 9.37 11.12
C ILE A 166 -6.33 8.22 10.75
N GLN A 167 -7.60 8.55 10.48
CA GLN A 167 -8.60 7.56 10.10
C GLN A 167 -8.52 7.29 8.59
N GLY A 168 -8.54 6.02 8.20
CA GLY A 168 -8.39 5.59 6.81
C GLY A 168 -6.99 5.08 6.48
N ASN A 169 -6.86 4.41 5.33
CA ASN A 169 -5.59 3.90 4.81
C ASN A 169 -4.90 4.99 3.94
N PRO A 170 -3.56 5.04 3.86
CA PRO A 170 -2.86 6.03 3.03
C PRO A 170 -3.26 6.00 1.55
N ASN A 171 -3.57 4.84 0.96
CA ASN A 171 -4.00 4.72 -0.44
C ASN A 171 -5.27 5.53 -0.79
N GLU A 172 -6.09 5.82 0.23
CA GLU A 172 -7.33 6.60 0.10
C GLU A 172 -7.19 8.04 0.63
N THR A 173 -6.02 8.40 1.18
CA THR A 173 -5.83 9.64 1.95
C THR A 173 -4.62 10.43 1.43
N THR A 174 -4.88 11.42 0.58
CA THR A 174 -3.84 12.33 0.06
C THR A 174 -3.33 13.28 1.15
N THR A 175 -2.15 13.88 0.92
CA THR A 175 -1.52 14.78 1.91
C THR A 175 -2.06 16.22 1.89
N GLU A 176 -3.09 16.53 1.09
CA GLU A 176 -3.65 17.88 1.03
C GLU A 176 -4.39 18.24 2.33
N THR A 177 -3.84 19.21 3.07
CA THR A 177 -4.46 19.77 4.28
C THR A 177 -5.65 20.65 3.92
N THR A 178 -6.79 20.02 3.60
CA THR A 178 -8.09 20.69 3.57
C THR A 178 -8.86 20.26 4.83
N PRO A 179 -9.16 21.17 5.78
CA PRO A 179 -10.00 20.81 6.91
C PRO A 179 -11.40 20.49 6.39
N SER A 180 -11.84 19.25 6.56
CA SER A 180 -13.23 18.84 6.31
C SER A 180 -14.16 19.63 7.23
N ALA A 181 -14.70 20.74 6.72
CA ALA A 181 -15.72 21.51 7.38
C ALA A 181 -16.94 20.61 7.63
N SER A 182 -17.18 20.28 8.89
CA SER A 182 -18.32 19.46 9.29
C SER A 182 -19.61 20.21 8.98
N SER A 183 -20.27 19.86 7.87
CA SER A 183 -21.58 20.40 7.51
C SER A 183 -22.64 19.80 8.44
N SER A 184 -22.90 20.51 9.54
CA SER A 184 -23.94 20.19 10.51
C SER A 184 -25.31 20.14 9.82
N GLY A 185 -25.79 18.93 9.53
CA GLY A 185 -27.07 18.68 8.88
C GLY A 185 -28.24 19.21 9.71
N THR A 186 -28.67 20.43 9.43
CA THR A 186 -29.85 21.04 10.04
C THR A 186 -31.06 20.70 9.18
N GLY A 187 -31.93 19.83 9.69
CA GLY A 187 -33.11 19.40 8.95
C GLY A 187 -34.13 20.52 8.75
N THR A 188 -34.72 20.61 7.57
CA THR A 188 -35.99 21.31 7.35
C THR A 188 -36.79 20.53 6.31
N GLY A 189 -37.88 19.91 6.76
CA GLY A 189 -38.71 19.07 5.89
C GLY A 189 -39.81 19.87 5.21
N THR A 190 -39.89 19.75 3.88
CA THR A 190 -41.11 20.01 3.09
C THR A 190 -41.25 18.91 2.07
N GLY A 191 -42.21 18.00 2.28
CA GLY A 191 -42.43 16.88 1.38
C GLY A 191 -43.35 17.23 0.22
N THR A 192 -43.08 16.64 -0.94
CA THR A 192 -44.06 16.47 -2.02
C THR A 192 -43.90 15.07 -2.57
N ALA A 193 -44.97 14.29 -2.58
CA ALA A 193 -44.93 12.87 -2.96
C ALA A 193 -44.93 12.67 -4.49
N SER A 194 -44.30 11.59 -4.93
CA SER A 194 -44.64 10.90 -6.17
C SER A 194 -44.35 9.41 -5.99
N SER A 195 -45.33 8.59 -6.32
CA SER A 195 -45.39 7.16 -5.99
C SER A 195 -45.08 6.28 -7.19
N SER A 196 -44.27 5.25 -7.00
CA SER A 196 -44.33 4.01 -7.80
C SER A 196 -43.95 2.80 -6.94
N THR A 197 -44.63 1.68 -7.20
CA THR A 197 -44.76 0.56 -6.27
C THR A 197 -44.02 -0.69 -6.79
N SER A 198 -43.37 -1.42 -5.86
CA SER A 198 -42.82 -2.80 -5.89
C SER A 198 -42.80 -3.60 -7.22
N THR A 199 -41.79 -4.45 -7.47
CA THR A 199 -41.66 -5.81 -6.85
C THR A 199 -40.28 -6.42 -7.18
N PRO A 200 -39.64 -7.21 -6.28
CA PRO A 200 -38.34 -7.86 -6.55
C PRO A 200 -38.46 -9.17 -7.34
N GLY A 201 -37.40 -9.55 -8.06
CA GLY A 201 -37.27 -10.83 -8.78
C GLY A 201 -35.94 -11.52 -8.53
N LEU A 202 -35.98 -12.81 -8.17
CA LEU A 202 -34.82 -13.68 -7.95
C LEU A 202 -34.55 -14.57 -9.18
N ALA A 203 -33.26 -14.87 -9.42
CA ALA A 203 -32.69 -16.03 -10.11
C ALA A 203 -33.18 -16.39 -11.55
N VAL A 204 -32.25 -16.61 -12.49
CA VAL A 204 -31.70 -17.96 -12.76
C VAL A 204 -30.47 -17.91 -13.70
N HIS A 205 -29.69 -18.98 -13.63
CA HIS A 205 -28.46 -19.27 -14.38
C HIS A 205 -28.78 -19.75 -15.81
N ALA A 206 -28.00 -19.34 -16.82
CA ALA A 206 -28.09 -19.91 -18.18
C ALA A 206 -26.73 -19.91 -18.90
N THR A 207 -26.07 -21.06 -18.90
CA THR A 207 -24.93 -21.37 -19.77
C THR A 207 -25.39 -21.56 -21.22
N ALA A 208 -24.72 -20.93 -22.18
CA ALA A 208 -24.88 -21.22 -23.61
C ALA A 208 -23.51 -21.36 -24.28
N ALA A 209 -23.09 -22.61 -24.52
CA ALA A 209 -22.00 -22.90 -25.44
C ALA A 209 -22.54 -22.90 -26.88
N SER A 210 -21.77 -22.41 -27.85
CA SER A 210 -22.11 -22.52 -29.26
C SER A 210 -20.88 -22.90 -30.07
N TRP A 211 -20.76 -24.20 -30.33
CA TRP A 211 -19.91 -24.77 -31.36
C TRP A 211 -20.63 -24.65 -32.70
N LEU A 212 -19.95 -24.26 -33.77
CA LEU A 212 -20.36 -24.62 -35.14
C LEU A 212 -19.16 -24.61 -36.10
N PHE A 213 -19.22 -25.51 -37.07
CA PHE A 213 -18.12 -25.93 -37.93
C PHE A 213 -17.94 -25.01 -39.15
N GLY A 214 -16.75 -25.03 -39.74
CA GLY A 214 -16.44 -24.32 -40.99
C GLY A 214 -15.22 -24.89 -41.72
N ALA A 215 -15.28 -26.15 -42.14
CA ALA A 215 -14.23 -26.79 -42.94
C ALA A 215 -14.80 -27.33 -44.26
N VAL A 216 -14.42 -26.70 -45.38
CA VAL A 216 -14.53 -27.24 -46.74
C VAL A 216 -13.29 -26.80 -47.51
N GLY A 217 -12.52 -27.76 -48.02
CA GLY A 217 -11.42 -27.51 -48.94
C GLY A 217 -11.68 -28.12 -50.31
N VAL A 218 -10.92 -27.71 -51.32
CA VAL A 218 -10.78 -28.41 -52.61
C VAL A 218 -9.31 -28.34 -53.04
N ALA A 219 -8.79 -29.42 -53.63
CA ALA A 219 -7.40 -29.57 -54.04
C ALA A 219 -7.27 -29.82 -55.56
N GLY A 220 -6.04 -29.66 -56.09
CA GLY A 220 -5.67 -29.85 -57.51
C GLY A 220 -5.73 -28.55 -58.32
N LEU A 221 -4.95 -28.32 -59.39
CA LEU A 221 -3.93 -29.11 -60.12
C LEU A 221 -2.99 -28.07 -60.83
N ALA A 222 -1.81 -28.34 -61.40
CA ALA A 222 -1.09 -29.58 -61.73
C ALA A 222 0.45 -29.33 -61.70
N LEU A 223 1.22 -30.04 -62.54
CA LEU A 223 2.64 -29.78 -62.86
C LEU A 223 2.76 -28.81 -64.06
N LEU A 224 3.81 -27.97 -64.05
CA LEU A 224 4.84 -27.89 -65.12
C LEU A 224 6.07 -27.14 -64.59
#